data_AF-A0A965CH48-F1
#
_entry.id   AF-A0A965CH48-F1
#
_cell.length_a   1.000
_cell.length_b   1.000
_cell.length_c   1.000
_cell.angle_alpha   90.00
_cell.angle_beta   90.00
_cell.angle_gamma   90.00
#
_symmetry.space_group_name_H-M   'P 1'
#
loop_
_entity.id
_entity.type
_entity.pdbx_description
1 polymer ?
#
loop_
_entity_poly.entity_id
_entity_poly.type
_entity_poly.pdbx_seq_one_letter_code
_entity_poly.pdbx_strand_id
1 'polypeptide(L)'
;LEEQAEARLREVQRGCRAVVARGRKVAKGTEGRVFWLGRGTYGWRAGLETDDGQTVWTALSNLDRVLPPKPEGMGWRDFSAHLAELRA
;
A
#
# COMPACT_ATOMS: atom_id res chain seq x y z
N LEU A 1 0.83 -4.30 20.86
CA LEU A 1 0.78 -5.39 19.86
C LEU A 1 -0.22 -5.06 18.75
N GLU A 2 -1.47 -4.75 19.07
CA GLU A 2 -2.50 -4.34 18.08
C GLU A 2 -2.09 -3.14 17.21
N GLU A 3 -1.63 -2.04 17.82
CA GLU A 3 -1.21 -0.84 17.09
C GLU A 3 -0.06 -1.11 16.10
N GLN A 4 0.87 -1.99 16.49
CA GLN A 4 1.98 -2.39 15.61
C GLN A 4 1.48 -3.23 14.43
N ALA A 5 0.47 -4.08 14.63
CA ALA A 5 -0.16 -4.85 13.56
C ALA A 5 -0.89 -3.92 12.58
N GLU A 6 -1.64 -2.94 13.09
CA GLU A 6 -2.30 -1.92 12.26
C GLU A 6 -1.29 -1.10 11.45
N ALA A 7 -0.24 -0.57 12.10
CA ALA A 7 0.80 0.22 11.44
C ALA A 7 1.49 -0.58 10.32
N ARG A 8 1.83 -1.85 10.59
CA ARG A 8 2.45 -2.74 9.60
C ARG A 8 1.51 -3.10 8.45
N LEU A 9 0.22 -3.25 8.71
CA LEU A 9 -0.78 -3.47 7.66
C LEU A 9 -0.94 -2.24 6.77
N ARG A 10 -0.85 -1.03 7.33
CA ARG A 10 -0.96 0.21 6.56
C ARG A 10 0.33 0.59 5.82
N GLU A 11 1.46 0.01 6.21
CA GLU A 11 2.72 0.23 5.51
C GLU A 11 2.63 -0.23 4.04
N VAL A 12 3.02 0.67 3.14
CA VAL A 12 3.10 0.39 1.71
C VAL A 12 4.35 -0.44 1.43
N GLN A 13 4.14 -1.65 0.91
CA GLN A 13 5.19 -2.63 0.65
C GLN A 13 5.09 -3.13 -0.79
N ARG A 14 6.19 -3.67 -1.33
CA ARG A 14 6.16 -4.29 -2.66
C ARG A 14 5.13 -5.42 -2.69
N GLY A 15 4.37 -5.48 -3.77
CA GLY A 15 3.33 -6.48 -4.05
C GLY A 15 1.94 -6.08 -3.54
N CYS A 16 1.81 -5.08 -2.68
CA CYS A 16 0.50 -4.66 -2.18
C CYS A 16 -0.25 -3.79 -3.19
N ARG A 17 -1.57 -3.74 -3.03
CA ARG A 17 -2.41 -2.75 -3.69
C ARG A 17 -2.30 -1.42 -2.96
N ALA A 18 -2.20 -0.32 -3.70
CA ALA A 18 -2.05 1.02 -3.14
C ALA A 18 -2.82 2.04 -3.98
N VAL A 19 -3.16 3.15 -3.34
CA VAL A 19 -3.82 4.30 -3.97
C VAL A 19 -2.96 5.54 -3.79
N VAL A 20 -2.92 6.39 -4.80
CA VAL A 20 -2.33 7.73 -4.71
C VAL A 20 -3.26 8.63 -3.89
N ALA A 21 -2.94 8.83 -2.63
CA ALA A 21 -3.73 9.67 -1.71
C ALA A 21 -3.32 11.15 -1.79
N ARG A 22 -2.09 11.44 -2.21
CA ARG A 22 -1.49 12.78 -2.17
C ARG A 22 -0.40 12.97 -3.22
N GLY A 23 0.11 14.20 -3.31
CA GLY A 23 1.04 14.63 -4.36
C GLY A 23 0.33 15.29 -5.55
N ARG A 24 1.14 15.73 -6.53
CA ARG A 24 0.68 16.51 -7.70
C ARG A 24 0.95 15.88 -9.06
N LYS A 25 1.88 14.92 -9.13
CA LYS A 25 2.38 14.39 -10.42
C LYS A 25 1.51 13.25 -10.96
N VAL A 26 0.97 12.43 -10.06
CA VAL A 26 0.04 11.35 -10.40
C VAL A 26 -1.32 11.76 -9.83
N ALA A 27 -2.39 11.49 -10.58
CA ALA A 27 -3.74 11.83 -10.14
C ALA A 27 -4.07 11.13 -8.82
N LYS A 28 -4.78 11.83 -7.93
CA LYS A 28 -5.27 11.23 -6.70
C LYS A 28 -6.37 10.23 -7.04
N GLY A 29 -6.41 9.12 -6.31
CA GLY A 29 -7.32 8.01 -6.61
C GLY A 29 -6.79 7.04 -7.67
N THR A 30 -5.62 7.27 -8.26
CA THR A 30 -4.96 6.26 -9.09
C THR A 30 -4.62 5.05 -8.22
N GLU A 31 -5.19 3.89 -8.55
CA GLU A 31 -4.95 2.62 -7.89
C GLU A 31 -4.07 1.69 -8.73
N GLY A 32 -3.39 0.78 -8.05
CA GLY A 32 -2.57 -0.23 -8.71
C GLY A 32 -1.78 -1.10 -7.73
N ARG A 33 -0.89 -1.92 -8.29
CA ARG A 33 0.03 -2.77 -7.54
C ARG A 33 1.42 -2.14 -7.45
N VAL A 34 1.98 -2.07 -6.25
CA VAL A 34 3.35 -1.62 -6.05
C VAL A 34 4.30 -2.71 -6.52
N PHE A 35 5.06 -2.49 -7.60
CA PHE A 35 6.02 -3.48 -8.10
C PHE A 35 7.47 -3.17 -7.71
N TRP A 36 7.76 -1.91 -7.36
CA TRP A 36 9.12 -1.46 -7.04
C TRP A 36 9.13 -0.45 -5.90
N LEU A 37 10.15 -0.55 -5.03
CA LEU A 37 10.47 0.41 -3.98
C LEU A 37 11.98 0.67 -3.97
N GLY A 38 12.39 1.91 -3.83
CA GLY A 38 13.81 2.26 -3.76
C GLY A 38 14.07 3.70 -3.38
N ARG A 39 15.32 3.99 -3.02
CA ARG A 39 15.78 5.35 -2.72
C ARG A 39 16.06 6.11 -4.02
N GLY A 40 15.54 7.33 -4.12
CA GLY A 40 15.98 8.32 -5.10
C GLY A 40 16.59 9.55 -4.43
N THR A 41 16.95 10.54 -5.23
CA THR A 41 17.60 11.79 -4.76
C THR A 41 16.82 12.52 -3.68
N TYR A 42 15.48 12.43 -3.70
CA TYR A 42 14.58 13.16 -2.79
C TYR A 42 13.86 12.24 -1.79
N GLY A 43 14.38 11.03 -1.56
CA GLY A 43 13.81 10.06 -0.61
C GLY A 43 13.24 8.81 -1.27
N TRP A 44 12.42 8.08 -0.53
CA TRP A 44 11.84 6.82 -0.99
C TRP A 44 10.81 7.03 -2.10
N ARG A 45 10.92 6.21 -3.14
CA ARG A 45 10.05 6.21 -4.31
C ARG A 45 9.42 4.84 -4.50
N ALA A 46 8.28 4.84 -5.18
CA ALA A 46 7.55 3.65 -5.55
C ALA A 46 7.24 3.64 -7.05
N GLY A 47 7.33 2.46 -7.65
CA GLY A 47 6.75 2.15 -8.95
C GLY A 47 5.40 1.46 -8.73
N LEU A 48 4.35 2.00 -9.35
CA LEU A 48 2.99 1.50 -9.28
C LEU A 48 2.55 1.09 -10.69
N GLU A 49 2.14 -0.16 -10.84
CA GLU A 49 1.46 -0.66 -12.04
C GLU A 49 -0.04 -0.47 -11.82
N THR A 50 -0.65 0.43 -12.57
CA THR A 50 -2.05 0.82 -12.41
C THR A 50 -3.00 -0.19 -13.05
N ASP A 51 -4.28 -0.17 -12.68
CA ASP A 51 -5.26 -1.14 -13.18
C ASP A 51 -5.50 -1.04 -14.70
N ASP A 52 -5.21 0.11 -15.30
CA ASP A 52 -5.22 0.33 -16.76
C ASP A 52 -3.91 -0.08 -17.44
N GLY A 53 -2.99 -0.72 -16.70
CA GLY A 53 -1.73 -1.26 -17.23
C GLY A 53 -0.60 -0.23 -17.38
N GLN A 54 -0.76 0.99 -16.86
CA GLN A 54 0.29 2.01 -16.93
C GLN A 54 1.30 1.86 -15.78
N THR A 55 2.53 2.29 -16.04
CA THR A 55 3.55 2.42 -14.99
C THR A 55 3.67 3.87 -14.56
N VAL A 56 3.41 4.15 -13.29
CA VAL A 56 3.59 5.48 -12.69
C VAL A 56 4.62 5.47 -11.57
N TRP A 57 5.33 6.59 -11.44
CA TRP A 57 6.41 6.77 -10.46
C TRP A 57 6.09 7.92 -9.51
N THR A 58 6.00 7.63 -8.22
CA THR A 58 5.67 8.63 -7.19
C THR A 58 6.53 8.46 -5.94
N ALA A 59 6.49 9.45 -5.04
CA ALA A 59 7.11 9.31 -3.72
C ALA A 59 6.36 8.25 -2.91
N LEU A 60 7.06 7.44 -2.11
CA LEU A 60 6.41 6.44 -1.27
C LEU A 60 5.41 7.08 -0.30
N SER A 61 5.75 8.27 0.22
CA SER A 61 4.86 9.07 1.06
C SER A 61 3.61 9.60 0.35
N ASN A 62 3.44 9.39 -0.96
CA ASN A 62 2.22 9.75 -1.67
C ASN A 62 1.17 8.62 -1.72
N LEU A 63 1.56 7.42 -1.32
CA LEU A 63 0.73 6.22 -1.41
C LEU A 63 0.17 5.85 -0.05
N ASP A 64 -1.08 5.39 -0.06
CA ASP A 64 -1.67 4.66 1.06
C ASP A 64 -1.99 3.24 0.58
N ARG A 65 -1.73 2.26 1.45
CA ARG A 65 -2.03 0.85 1.13
C ARG A 65 -3.54 0.64 1.18
N VAL A 66 -4.06 -0.02 0.14
CA VAL A 66 -5.47 -0.44 0.11
C VAL A 66 -5.58 -1.74 0.90
N LEU A 67 -6.40 -1.72 1.95
CA LEU A 67 -6.73 -2.88 2.77
C LEU A 67 -8.19 -3.26 2.53
N PRO A 68 -8.52 -4.57 2.53
CA PRO A 68 -9.92 -4.97 2.60
C PRO A 68 -10.55 -4.51 3.92
N PRO A 69 -11.88 -4.42 4.00
CA PRO A 69 -12.56 -4.06 5.23
C PRO A 69 -12.24 -5.08 6.32
N LYS A 70 -11.82 -4.59 7.49
CA LYS A 70 -11.62 -5.44 8.66
C LYS A 70 -12.99 -5.88 9.21
N PRO A 71 -13.23 -7.19 9.43
CA PRO A 71 -14.45 -7.64 10.06
C PRO A 71 -14.70 -6.96 11.42
N GLU A 72 -15.98 -6.73 11.73
CA GLU A 72 -16.39 -6.19 13.03
C GLU A 72 -16.00 -7.17 14.16
N GLY A 73 -15.56 -6.65 15.30
CA GLY A 73 -15.11 -7.45 16.44
C GLY A 73 -13.74 -8.14 16.28
N MET A 74 -13.16 -8.22 15.08
CA MET A 74 -11.84 -8.83 14.86
C MET A 74 -10.70 -7.90 15.28
N GLY A 75 -9.74 -8.39 16.07
CA GLY A 75 -8.51 -7.66 16.40
C GLY A 75 -7.62 -7.43 15.18
N TRP A 76 -6.76 -6.40 15.21
CA TRP A 76 -5.82 -6.10 14.13
C TRP A 76 -4.78 -7.21 13.96
N ARG A 77 -4.37 -7.85 15.06
CA ARG A 77 -3.44 -8.98 15.00
C ARG A 77 -4.04 -10.15 14.21
N ASP A 78 -5.27 -10.53 14.54
CA ASP A 78 -5.94 -11.69 13.93
C ASP A 78 -6.30 -11.37 12.47
N PHE A 79 -6.69 -10.12 12.19
CA PHE A 79 -6.89 -9.66 10.81
C PHE A 79 -5.60 -9.70 9.99
N SER A 80 -4.46 -9.31 10.58
CA SER A 80 -3.16 -9.41 9.92
C SER A 80 -2.79 -10.85 9.56
N ALA A 81 -3.03 -11.79 10.49
CA ALA A 81 -2.82 -13.21 10.24
C ALA A 81 -3.74 -13.73 9.12
N HIS A 82 -5.02 -13.39 9.17
CA HIS A 82 -6.00 -13.76 8.14
C HIS A 82 -5.58 -13.28 6.74
N LEU A 83 -5.10 -12.04 6.61
CA LEU A 83 -4.62 -11.52 5.32
C LEU A 83 -3.31 -12.18 4.85
N ALA A 84 -2.49 -12.70 5.77
CA ALA A 84 -1.29 -13.44 5.41
C ALA A 84 -1.64 -14.83 4.84
N GLU A 85 -2.64 -15.51 5.43
CA GLU A 85 -3.15 -16.79 4.94
C GLU A 85 -3.76 -16.70 3.54
N LEU A 86 -4.52 -15.63 3.25
CA LEU A 86 -5.09 -15.39 1.92
C LEU A 86 -4.05 -15.15 0.81
N ARG A 87 -2.77 -14.95 1.16
CA ARG A 87 -1.67 -14.70 0.22
C ARG A 87 -0.75 -15.92 0.04
N ALA A 88 -0.92 -16.95 0.86
CA ALA A 88 -0.19 -18.22 0.78
C ALA A 88 -0.83 -19.15 -0.26
#